data_AF-A0A9P7FHF9-F1
#
_entry.id   AF-A0A9P7FHF9-F1
#
_cell.length_a   1.000
_cell.length_b   1.000
_cell.length_c   1.000
_cell.angle_alpha   90.00
_cell.angle_beta   90.00
_cell.angle_gamma   90.00
#
_symmetry.space_group_name_H-M   'P 1'
#
loop_
_entity.id
_entity.type
_entity.pdbx_description
1 polymer ?
#
loop_
_entity_poly.entity_id
_entity_poly.type
_entity_poly.pdbx_seq_one_letter_code
_entity_poly.pdbx_strand_id
1 'polypeptide(L)'
;MTASRSVVAERDETGRIFYTTVGHGTDISARKTARTTDTSPNRLFNEKPLQALGRSISAIFLPAGYPNTVTPDYLHYQMYNDVQEFCSSLSGLLASRGALEGFGVGNASASATQALLLSVLKDVCSRFTTIIGAYYFGTSLYPETKTFRFLADVINDTSIVLDTISPYFTSISLSSTSPYIPSGSTLQIAALCMSGAMRSLCSLVAGGSKAALTDHFASPMNGKGDVGELNAKNASRSTVVALTGVLLGTLIVPYITTRTSIYTALFFLVFGHLLANYLAVRSVVLRSFNRQRSSVLWSTFRNPKAGADARSVILTPRYVSNREIILDIPSCIRDAVANRVIGHCSLGVSVQYAMTRCNTSHVLKMLQHFQEEPYVLFVAESRPWGRRGPCILVSFKEGYGSLDQLRAWLHALEIAAMWSTRYMHPSLTSPSDIEDMVLSTHETLRQEFSRFMGCMKEAGWDIEEGAMMMGSPGSVIMSPETTKDA
;
A
#
# COMPACT_ATOMS: atom_id res chain seq x y z
N MET A 1 6.39 -63.76 20.75
CA MET A 1 5.93 -62.36 20.64
C MET A 1 6.77 -61.66 19.59
N THR A 2 6.23 -61.48 18.38
CA THR A 2 6.85 -60.71 17.29
C THR A 2 6.91 -59.25 17.68
N ALA A 3 8.12 -58.69 17.82
CA ALA A 3 8.33 -57.29 18.15
C ALA A 3 7.77 -56.39 17.02
N SER A 4 6.66 -55.71 17.31
CA SER A 4 6.04 -54.72 16.44
C SER A 4 6.99 -53.51 16.32
N ARG A 5 7.43 -53.20 15.09
CA ARG A 5 8.17 -51.97 14.77
C ARG A 5 7.21 -50.97 14.15
N SER A 6 7.12 -49.77 14.71
CA SER A 6 6.30 -48.68 14.19
C SER A 6 7.20 -47.70 13.45
N VAL A 7 6.90 -47.39 12.19
CA VAL A 7 7.64 -46.38 11.41
C VAL A 7 6.82 -45.09 11.41
N VAL A 8 7.35 -44.04 12.03
CA VAL A 8 6.76 -42.70 12.06
C VAL A 8 7.36 -41.90 10.90
N ALA A 9 6.52 -41.43 10.00
CA ALA A 9 6.92 -40.48 8.97
C ALA A 9 6.69 -39.05 9.49
N GLU A 10 7.77 -38.30 9.67
CA GLU A 10 7.75 -36.91 10.12
C GLU A 10 8.08 -36.02 8.92
N ARG A 11 7.36 -34.92 8.73
CA ARG A 11 7.65 -33.97 7.66
C ARG A 11 8.17 -32.68 8.29
N ASP A 12 9.33 -32.19 7.86
CA ASP A 12 9.75 -30.84 8.27
C ASP A 12 8.99 -29.74 7.52
N GLU A 13 9.13 -28.51 8.02
CA GLU A 13 8.55 -27.30 7.46
C GLU A 13 9.04 -27.00 6.04
N THR A 14 10.14 -27.63 5.59
CA THR A 14 10.66 -27.54 4.22
C THR A 14 10.09 -28.62 3.29
N GLY A 15 9.20 -29.47 3.81
CA GLY A 15 8.53 -30.55 3.07
C GLY A 15 9.30 -31.86 3.00
N ARG A 16 10.47 -31.98 3.64
CA ARG A 16 11.27 -33.22 3.66
C ARG A 16 10.66 -34.22 4.62
N ILE A 17 10.56 -35.48 4.19
CA ILE A 17 9.98 -36.56 4.99
C ILE A 17 11.11 -37.40 5.60
N PHE A 18 11.11 -37.49 6.92
CA PHE A 18 11.96 -38.33 7.74
C PHE A 18 11.17 -39.56 8.19
N TYR A 19 11.82 -40.71 8.24
CA TYR A 19 11.21 -41.93 8.78
C TYR A 19 11.97 -42.32 10.05
N THR A 20 11.28 -42.28 11.18
CA THR A 20 11.78 -42.66 12.50
C THR A 20 11.17 -44.00 12.87
N THR A 21 11.99 -45.06 12.90
CA THR A 21 11.53 -46.38 13.33
C THR A 21 11.60 -46.48 14.86
N VAL A 22 10.45 -46.62 15.51
CA VAL A 22 10.31 -46.83 16.96
C VAL A 22 10.06 -48.31 17.22
N GLY A 23 10.92 -48.95 18.02
CA GLY A 23 10.77 -50.35 18.45
C GLY A 23 10.54 -50.45 19.95
N HIS A 24 9.76 -51.44 20.40
CA HIS A 24 9.64 -51.78 21.82
C HIS A 24 10.72 -52.80 22.22
N GLY A 25 11.76 -52.32 22.91
CA GLY A 25 12.84 -53.11 23.50
C GLY A 25 13.81 -52.19 24.26
N THR A 26 14.46 -52.71 25.30
CA THR A 26 15.21 -51.98 26.35
C THR A 26 16.46 -51.20 25.91
N ASP A 27 16.69 -51.03 24.61
CA ASP A 27 17.71 -50.14 24.05
C ASP A 27 17.05 -49.15 23.11
N ILE A 28 16.76 -47.95 23.62
CA ILE A 28 16.24 -46.83 22.83
C ILE A 28 17.36 -46.30 21.93
N SER A 29 17.57 -46.94 20.78
CA SER A 29 18.38 -46.40 19.69
C SER A 29 17.44 -45.95 18.57
N ALA A 30 17.03 -44.68 18.60
CA ALA A 30 16.31 -44.05 17.50
C ALA A 30 17.26 -43.92 16.30
N ARG A 31 17.15 -44.83 15.33
CA ARG A 31 17.98 -44.80 14.12
C ARG A 31 17.30 -43.98 13.04
N LYS A 32 17.76 -42.75 12.83
CA LYS A 32 17.30 -41.85 11.75
C LYS A 32 17.88 -42.35 10.43
N THR A 33 17.02 -42.83 9.53
CA THR A 33 17.45 -43.30 8.20
C THR A 33 16.72 -42.49 7.14
N ALA A 34 17.44 -41.59 6.47
CA ALA A 34 16.93 -40.87 5.32
C ALA A 34 16.96 -41.80 4.10
N ARG A 35 15.82 -42.00 3.42
CA ARG A 35 15.77 -42.61 2.09
C ARG A 35 15.41 -41.52 1.08
N THR A 36 16.42 -41.00 0.40
CA THR A 36 16.27 -40.31 -0.87
C THR A 36 16.07 -41.35 -1.96
N THR A 37 14.97 -41.27 -2.70
CA THR A 37 14.77 -42.02 -3.95
C THR A 37 15.85 -41.63 -4.96
N ASP A 38 16.63 -42.63 -5.40
CA ASP A 38 17.62 -42.64 -6.48
C ASP A 38 18.62 -41.47 -6.57
N THR A 39 19.73 -41.60 -5.86
CA THR A 39 21.08 -41.67 -6.44
C THR A 39 22.05 -42.15 -5.37
N SER A 40 23.12 -42.84 -5.80
CA SER A 40 24.16 -43.53 -5.03
C SER A 40 24.68 -42.81 -3.75
N PRO A 41 25.23 -43.54 -2.75
CA PRO A 41 25.56 -42.99 -1.44
C PRO A 41 26.80 -42.09 -1.52
N ASN A 42 26.59 -40.81 -1.80
CA ASN A 42 27.64 -39.82 -1.64
C ASN A 42 27.75 -39.38 -0.18
N ARG A 43 28.87 -39.79 0.40
CA ARG A 43 29.52 -39.32 1.61
C ARG A 43 29.11 -37.89 2.01
N LEU A 44 28.69 -37.76 3.26
CA LEU A 44 28.35 -36.52 4.00
C LEU A 44 29.50 -35.48 4.14
N PHE A 45 30.56 -35.57 3.32
CA PHE A 45 31.71 -34.66 3.34
C PHE A 45 32.21 -34.32 1.94
N ASN A 46 31.30 -34.01 1.00
CA ASN A 46 31.72 -33.43 -0.29
C ASN A 46 30.62 -32.58 -0.94
N GLU A 47 29.94 -31.73 -0.17
CA GLU A 47 29.22 -30.61 -0.78
C GLU A 47 30.24 -29.52 -1.11
N LYS A 48 30.23 -29.02 -2.35
CA LYS A 48 31.08 -27.87 -2.72
C LYS A 48 30.74 -26.73 -1.75
N PRO A 49 31.73 -26.05 -1.15
CA PRO A 49 31.48 -25.01 -0.14
C PRO A 49 30.57 -23.90 -0.67
N LEU A 50 30.59 -23.63 -1.98
CA LEU A 50 29.69 -22.69 -2.65
C LEU A 50 28.21 -23.14 -2.67
N GLN A 51 27.94 -24.44 -2.74
CA GLN A 51 26.57 -24.97 -2.70
C GLN A 51 26.04 -25.02 -1.26
N ALA A 52 26.89 -25.37 -0.29
CA ALA A 52 26.57 -25.26 1.13
C ALA A 52 26.32 -23.80 1.53
N LEU A 53 27.19 -22.88 1.10
CA LEU A 53 27.03 -21.44 1.29
C LEU A 53 25.78 -20.91 0.60
N GLY A 54 25.51 -21.31 -0.65
CA GLY A 54 24.29 -20.92 -1.37
C GLY A 54 23.01 -21.38 -0.66
N ARG A 55 23.01 -22.60 -0.11
CA ARG A 55 21.89 -23.12 0.69
C ARG A 55 21.76 -22.41 2.03
N SER A 56 22.86 -22.10 2.71
CA SER A 56 22.83 -21.32 3.96
C SER A 56 22.35 -19.88 3.74
N ILE A 57 22.81 -19.21 2.69
CA ILE A 57 22.33 -17.88 2.28
C ILE A 57 20.84 -17.93 1.95
N SER A 58 20.43 -18.95 1.17
CA SER A 58 19.01 -19.17 0.88
C SER A 58 18.19 -19.40 2.16
N ALA A 59 18.67 -20.20 3.11
CA ALA A 59 17.96 -20.49 4.35
C ALA A 59 17.94 -19.30 5.33
N ILE A 60 18.95 -18.43 5.29
CA ILE A 60 19.01 -17.23 6.12
C ILE A 60 18.06 -16.17 5.59
N PHE A 61 18.06 -15.95 4.28
CA PHE A 61 17.32 -14.85 3.68
C PHE A 61 15.95 -15.29 3.15
N LEU A 62 15.81 -16.37 2.40
CA LEU A 62 14.50 -16.77 1.84
C LEU A 62 13.59 -17.43 2.89
N PRO A 63 12.27 -17.22 2.83
CA PRO A 63 11.30 -17.95 3.67
C PRO A 63 11.35 -19.46 3.46
N ALA A 64 10.98 -20.23 4.47
CA ALA A 64 10.86 -21.68 4.38
C ALA A 64 9.85 -22.05 3.29
N GLY A 65 10.15 -23.11 2.53
CA GLY A 65 9.29 -23.56 1.43
C GLY A 65 9.28 -22.65 0.19
N TYR A 66 10.15 -21.63 0.11
CA TYR A 66 10.36 -20.85 -1.11
C TYR A 66 10.69 -21.78 -2.30
N PRO A 67 10.11 -21.57 -3.49
CA PRO A 67 9.27 -20.43 -3.90
C PRO A 67 7.75 -20.60 -3.66
N ASN A 68 7.29 -21.72 -3.11
CA ASN A 68 5.86 -22.06 -3.10
C ASN A 68 5.06 -21.39 -1.97
N THR A 69 5.74 -20.86 -0.95
CA THR A 69 5.13 -20.23 0.23
C THR A 69 4.93 -18.72 0.09
N VAL A 70 5.45 -18.12 -0.98
CA VAL A 70 5.30 -16.69 -1.27
C VAL A 70 4.80 -16.46 -2.68
N THR A 71 4.32 -15.25 -2.98
CA THR A 71 3.91 -14.90 -4.33
C THR A 71 5.13 -14.72 -5.28
N PRO A 72 4.99 -14.96 -6.60
CA PRO A 72 6.12 -14.96 -7.55
C PRO A 72 6.85 -13.62 -7.71
N ASP A 73 6.20 -12.52 -7.37
CA ASP A 73 6.71 -11.16 -7.40
C ASP A 73 7.58 -10.78 -6.18
N TYR A 74 7.60 -11.61 -5.13
CA TYR A 74 8.33 -11.35 -3.89
C TYR A 74 9.82 -11.06 -4.11
N LEU A 75 10.53 -11.90 -4.87
CA LEU A 75 11.98 -11.75 -5.05
C LEU A 75 12.33 -10.48 -5.82
N HIS A 76 11.56 -10.16 -6.87
CA HIS A 76 11.76 -8.95 -7.66
C HIS A 76 11.52 -7.70 -6.81
N TYR A 77 10.47 -7.69 -6.00
CA TYR A 77 10.22 -6.60 -5.05
C TYR A 77 11.38 -6.45 -4.06
N GLN A 78 11.85 -7.56 -3.47
CA GLN A 78 12.90 -7.52 -2.46
C GLN A 78 14.23 -6.97 -3.01
N MET A 79 14.61 -7.34 -4.24
CA MET A 79 15.84 -6.83 -4.87
C MET A 79 15.84 -5.30 -4.98
N TYR A 80 14.72 -4.71 -5.40
CA TYR A 80 14.61 -3.25 -5.46
C TYR A 80 14.47 -2.61 -4.08
N ASN A 81 13.76 -3.26 -3.14
CA ASN A 81 13.66 -2.81 -1.75
C ASN A 81 15.03 -2.78 -1.07
N ASP A 82 15.93 -3.72 -1.37
CA ASP A 82 17.30 -3.74 -0.83
C ASP A 82 18.12 -2.54 -1.36
N VAL A 83 18.02 -2.21 -2.65
CA VAL A 83 18.67 -1.01 -3.22
C VAL A 83 18.11 0.26 -2.59
N GLN A 84 16.79 0.32 -2.41
CA GLN A 84 16.10 1.43 -1.78
C GLN A 84 16.58 1.61 -0.34
N GLU A 85 16.59 0.56 0.48
CA GLU A 85 17.03 0.62 1.87
C GLU A 85 18.51 1.01 2.03
N PHE A 86 19.36 0.56 1.10
CA PHE A 86 20.75 0.99 1.03
C PHE A 86 20.87 2.50 0.81
N CYS A 87 20.18 3.04 -0.20
CA CYS A 87 20.15 4.48 -0.49
C CYS A 87 19.58 5.30 0.69
N SER A 88 18.53 4.79 1.33
CA SER A 88 17.89 5.41 2.50
C SER A 88 18.87 5.51 3.69
N SER A 89 19.61 4.43 3.96
CA SER A 89 20.58 4.38 5.05
C SER A 89 21.72 5.38 4.85
N LEU A 90 22.27 5.45 3.63
CA LEU A 90 23.37 6.36 3.31
C LEU A 90 22.94 7.83 3.28
N SER A 91 21.77 8.13 2.69
CA SER A 91 21.20 9.49 2.69
C SER A 91 20.81 9.94 4.10
N GLY A 92 20.31 9.03 4.94
CA GLY A 92 20.05 9.27 6.36
C GLY A 92 21.30 9.67 7.15
N LEU A 93 22.46 9.08 6.83
CA LEU A 93 23.73 9.48 7.47
C LEU A 93 24.15 10.91 7.08
N LEU A 94 24.03 11.28 5.80
CA LEU A 94 24.29 12.65 5.33
C LEU A 94 23.35 13.67 5.97
N ALA A 95 22.05 13.35 6.03
CA ALA A 95 21.07 14.20 6.70
C ALA A 95 21.32 14.30 8.20
N SER A 96 21.79 13.24 8.86
CA SER A 96 22.12 13.28 10.30
C SER A 96 23.20 14.32 10.60
N ARG A 97 24.21 14.46 9.73
CA ARG A 97 25.21 15.54 9.88
C ARG A 97 24.55 16.92 9.83
N GLY A 98 23.70 17.18 8.84
CA GLY A 98 22.98 18.45 8.72
C GLY A 98 22.05 18.72 9.90
N ALA A 99 21.34 17.71 10.40
CA ALA A 99 20.50 17.83 11.59
C ALA A 99 21.32 18.15 12.85
N LEU A 100 22.49 17.53 13.03
CA LEU A 100 23.39 17.81 14.17
C LEU A 100 23.90 19.25 14.11
N GLU A 101 24.34 19.73 12.95
CA GLU A 101 24.69 21.14 12.72
C GLU A 101 23.48 22.05 13.04
N GLY A 102 22.27 21.62 12.65
CA GLY A 102 21.00 22.26 12.96
C GLY A 102 20.62 22.26 14.46
N PHE A 103 21.18 21.39 15.29
CA PHE A 103 21.04 21.47 16.75
C PHE A 103 22.11 22.36 17.40
N GLY A 104 23.01 22.95 16.61
CA GLY A 104 24.12 23.78 17.08
C GLY A 104 25.42 23.00 17.32
N VAL A 105 25.50 21.73 16.94
CA VAL A 105 26.76 20.97 17.01
C VAL A 105 27.77 21.60 16.05
N GLY A 106 28.92 22.01 16.58
CA GLY A 106 29.95 22.77 15.85
C GLY A 106 29.93 24.28 16.09
N ASN A 107 28.96 24.81 16.84
CA ASN A 107 28.95 26.20 17.30
C ASN A 107 29.40 26.29 18.77
N ALA A 108 30.48 27.02 19.05
CA ALA A 108 31.03 27.18 20.40
C ALA A 108 30.07 27.87 21.39
N SER A 109 29.07 28.62 20.89
CA SER A 109 28.07 29.30 21.70
C SER A 109 26.78 28.50 21.90
N ALA A 110 26.64 27.32 21.30
CA ALA A 110 25.46 26.48 21.44
C ALA A 110 25.50 25.68 22.76
N SER A 111 24.38 25.66 23.47
CA SER A 111 24.24 24.88 24.71
C SER A 111 23.65 23.49 24.44
N ALA A 112 24.17 22.47 25.13
CA ALA A 112 23.57 21.12 25.14
C ALA A 112 22.10 21.14 25.59
N THR A 113 21.73 22.04 26.49
CA THR A 113 20.34 22.23 26.94
C THR A 113 19.46 22.76 25.82
N GLN A 114 19.96 23.68 24.99
CA GLN A 114 19.21 24.20 23.84
C GLN A 114 18.98 23.12 22.79
N ALA A 115 20.01 22.31 22.49
CA ALA A 115 19.90 21.18 21.58
C ALA A 115 18.86 20.15 22.08
N LEU A 116 18.89 19.83 23.39
CA LEU A 116 17.92 18.93 24.02
C LEU A 116 16.49 19.47 23.95
N LEU A 117 16.27 20.76 24.26
CA LEU A 117 14.94 21.36 24.17
C LEU A 117 14.40 21.33 22.73
N LEU A 118 15.27 21.58 21.74
CA LEU A 118 14.91 21.53 20.33
C LEU A 118 14.60 20.10 19.85
N SER A 119 15.35 19.09 20.33
CA SER A 119 15.04 17.69 20.03
C SER A 119 13.72 17.24 20.65
N VAL A 120 13.45 17.64 21.91
CA VAL A 120 12.16 17.35 22.58
C VAL A 120 11.00 17.99 21.81
N LEU A 121 11.14 19.24 21.35
CA LEU A 121 10.10 19.89 20.55
C LEU A 121 9.83 19.14 19.23
N LYS A 122 10.89 18.73 18.52
CA LYS A 122 10.80 17.90 17.31
C LYS A 122 10.07 16.57 17.61
N ASP A 123 10.36 15.93 18.73
CA ASP A 123 9.73 14.67 19.13
C ASP A 123 8.25 14.83 19.46
N VAL A 124 7.87 15.92 20.12
CA VAL A 124 6.46 16.26 20.41
C VAL A 124 5.68 16.43 19.11
N CYS A 125 6.18 17.23 18.17
CA CYS A 125 5.58 17.39 16.83
C CYS A 125 5.46 16.05 16.09
N SER A 126 6.49 15.21 16.18
CA SER A 126 6.51 13.88 15.56
C SER A 126 5.41 12.97 16.11
N ARG A 127 5.20 12.95 17.42
CA ARG A 127 4.16 12.13 18.08
C ARG A 127 2.74 12.61 17.75
N PHE A 128 2.50 13.92 17.76
CA PHE A 128 1.22 14.47 17.31
C PHE A 128 0.94 14.09 15.86
N THR A 129 1.97 14.14 15.00
CA THR A 129 1.84 13.73 13.59
C THR A 129 1.49 12.25 13.47
N THR A 130 2.06 11.35 14.29
CA THR A 130 1.68 9.93 14.28
C THR A 130 0.20 9.74 14.60
N ILE A 131 -0.29 10.40 15.67
CA ILE A 131 -1.67 10.26 16.14
C ILE A 131 -2.65 10.78 15.09
N ILE A 132 -2.41 12.00 14.59
CA ILE A 132 -3.25 12.62 13.57
C ILE A 132 -3.20 11.82 12.26
N GLY A 133 -1.99 11.42 11.85
CA GLY A 133 -1.80 10.62 10.65
C GLY A 133 -2.51 9.27 10.73
N ALA A 134 -2.47 8.58 11.88
CA ALA A 134 -3.11 7.28 12.06
C ALA A 134 -4.63 7.40 11.89
N TYR A 135 -5.23 8.47 12.42
CA TYR A 135 -6.65 8.76 12.26
C TYR A 135 -7.04 8.99 10.78
N TYR A 136 -6.28 9.78 10.03
CA TYR A 136 -6.64 10.12 8.65
C TYR A 136 -6.27 9.06 7.61
N PHE A 137 -5.13 8.39 7.77
CA PHE A 137 -4.58 7.50 6.74
C PHE A 137 -4.76 6.02 7.04
N GLY A 138 -4.94 5.61 8.30
CA GLY A 138 -4.79 4.20 8.72
C GLY A 138 -5.59 3.18 7.90
N THR A 139 -6.85 3.48 7.59
CA THR A 139 -7.75 2.63 6.79
C THR A 139 -7.49 2.70 5.28
N SER A 140 -6.75 3.70 4.82
CA SER A 140 -6.42 3.91 3.39
C SER A 140 -5.15 3.19 2.96
N LEU A 141 -4.31 2.77 3.92
CA LEU A 141 -2.98 2.20 3.63
C LEU A 141 -3.04 0.84 2.92
N TYR A 142 -4.09 0.06 3.17
CA TYR A 142 -4.26 -1.28 2.57
C TYR A 142 -4.81 -1.22 1.13
N PRO A 143 -5.93 -0.52 0.82
CA PRO A 143 -6.50 -0.47 -0.53
C PRO A 143 -5.55 0.10 -1.60
N GLU A 144 -4.80 1.14 -1.25
CA GLU A 144 -3.91 1.87 -2.16
C GLU A 144 -2.43 1.67 -1.79
N THR A 145 -2.10 0.43 -1.41
CA THR A 145 -0.79 0.05 -0.89
C THR A 145 0.39 0.50 -1.76
N LYS A 146 0.30 0.34 -3.09
CA LYS A 146 1.36 0.76 -4.02
C LYS A 146 1.63 2.27 -3.96
N THR A 147 0.55 3.06 -3.96
CA THR A 147 0.59 4.52 -3.87
C THR A 147 1.22 4.97 -2.56
N PHE A 148 0.73 4.42 -1.44
CA PHE A 148 1.22 4.80 -0.12
C PHE A 148 2.64 4.31 0.15
N ARG A 149 3.04 3.14 -0.38
CA ARG A 149 4.41 2.65 -0.28
C ARG A 149 5.40 3.57 -1.00
N PHE A 150 5.02 4.11 -2.16
CA PHE A 150 5.82 5.11 -2.89
C PHE A 150 5.82 6.47 -2.18
N LEU A 151 4.63 6.95 -1.78
CA LEU A 151 4.46 8.24 -1.13
C LEU A 151 5.18 8.34 0.22
N ALA A 152 5.24 7.24 0.99
CA ALA A 152 5.99 7.21 2.24
C ALA A 152 7.45 7.62 2.05
N ASP A 153 8.10 7.10 1.01
CA ASP A 153 9.51 7.41 0.73
C ASP A 153 9.69 8.84 0.19
N VAL A 154 8.73 9.38 -0.56
CA VAL A 154 8.72 10.81 -0.94
C VAL A 154 8.65 11.71 0.31
N ILE A 155 7.81 11.34 1.28
CA ILE A 155 7.70 12.05 2.56
C ILE A 155 9.00 11.91 3.37
N ASN A 156 9.59 10.72 3.41
CA ASN A 156 10.87 10.47 4.07
C ASN A 156 11.98 11.35 3.50
N ASP A 157 12.12 11.37 2.18
CA ASP A 157 13.18 12.09 1.47
C ASP A 157 13.01 13.61 1.64
N THR A 158 11.77 14.08 1.74
CA THR A 158 11.48 15.46 2.15
C THR A 158 12.06 15.77 3.53
N SER A 159 11.94 14.84 4.50
CA SER A 159 12.56 15.02 5.83
C SER A 159 14.10 15.03 5.77
N ILE A 160 14.70 14.18 4.93
CA ILE A 160 16.15 14.10 4.73
C ILE A 160 16.68 15.41 4.14
N VAL A 161 15.98 15.97 3.14
CA VAL A 161 16.31 17.26 2.54
C VAL A 161 16.15 18.39 3.57
N LEU A 162 15.07 18.41 4.34
CA LEU A 162 14.85 19.41 5.39
C LEU A 162 15.94 19.37 6.47
N ASP A 163 16.34 18.18 6.95
CA ASP A 163 17.42 18.03 7.92
C ASP A 163 18.76 18.52 7.35
N THR A 164 19.04 18.20 6.08
CA THR A 164 20.28 18.61 5.40
C THR A 164 20.36 20.13 5.16
N ILE A 165 19.23 20.78 4.86
CA ILE A 165 19.17 22.23 4.60
C ILE A 165 18.92 23.03 5.89
N SER A 166 18.52 22.40 6.99
CA SER A 166 18.19 23.08 8.25
C SER A 166 19.23 24.10 8.74
N PRO A 167 20.56 23.90 8.60
CA PRO A 167 21.56 24.88 9.03
C PRO A 167 21.53 26.20 8.22
N TYR A 168 20.96 26.22 7.01
CA TYR A 168 20.87 27.44 6.21
C TYR A 168 19.84 28.42 6.76
N PHE A 169 18.78 27.90 7.37
CA PHE A 169 17.72 28.72 7.93
C PHE A 169 18.20 29.52 9.15
N THR A 170 19.32 29.13 9.78
CA THR A 170 19.96 29.89 10.88
C THR A 170 20.37 31.31 10.44
N SER A 171 20.68 31.52 9.16
CA SER A 171 21.08 32.83 8.61
C SER A 171 19.91 33.78 8.34
N ILE A 172 18.67 33.27 8.32
CA ILE A 172 17.46 34.04 8.00
C ILE A 172 16.71 34.28 9.31
N SER A 173 17.09 35.34 10.03
CA SER A 173 16.40 35.77 11.25
C SER A 173 15.08 36.44 10.90
N LEU A 174 14.00 35.65 10.92
CA LEU A 174 12.66 36.18 11.14
C LEU A 174 12.29 35.98 12.60
N SER A 175 12.44 37.08 13.35
CA SER A 175 11.62 37.46 14.51
C SER A 175 12.18 37.34 15.94
N SER A 176 11.58 38.20 16.76
CA SER A 176 11.76 38.52 18.17
C SER A 176 11.95 37.33 19.10
N THR A 177 12.93 37.48 19.98
CA THR A 177 13.25 36.61 21.11
C THR A 177 12.05 36.45 22.06
N SER A 178 11.48 35.24 22.13
CA SER A 178 10.58 34.82 23.22
C SER A 178 11.38 34.03 24.26
N PRO A 179 11.22 34.29 25.57
CA PRO A 179 12.04 33.67 26.63
C PRO A 179 11.81 32.15 26.79
N TYR A 180 10.78 31.59 26.17
CA TYR A 180 10.44 30.16 26.25
C TYR A 180 10.82 29.36 24.99
N ILE A 181 11.25 30.03 23.92
CA ILE A 181 11.64 29.38 22.66
C ILE A 181 13.18 29.33 22.62
N PRO A 182 13.80 28.14 22.47
CA PRO A 182 15.25 28.02 22.43
C PRO A 182 15.84 28.90 21.32
N SER A 183 17.01 29.49 21.60
CA SER A 183 17.67 30.50 20.78
C SER A 183 18.09 29.95 19.41
N GLY A 184 17.26 30.15 18.39
CA GLY A 184 17.50 29.79 16.99
C GLY A 184 16.54 30.58 16.09
N SER A 185 16.82 30.68 14.79
CA SER A 185 15.87 31.33 13.88
C SER A 185 14.56 30.53 13.87
N THR A 186 13.41 31.21 13.92
CA THR A 186 12.09 30.55 13.92
C THR A 186 11.92 29.56 12.76
N LEU A 187 12.54 29.86 11.61
CA LEU A 187 12.53 29.02 10.41
C LEU A 187 13.31 27.71 10.59
N GLN A 188 14.45 27.73 11.29
CA GLN A 188 15.22 26.51 11.58
C GLN A 188 14.44 25.57 12.50
N ILE A 189 13.81 26.10 13.55
CA ILE A 189 12.97 25.34 14.47
C ILE A 189 11.80 24.71 13.70
N ALA A 190 11.12 25.51 12.85
CA ALA A 190 10.03 25.03 12.01
C ALA A 190 10.49 23.93 11.04
N ALA A 191 11.65 24.09 10.39
CA ALA A 191 12.20 23.09 9.47
C ALA A 191 12.53 21.76 10.17
N LEU A 192 13.14 21.80 11.36
CA LEU A 192 13.46 20.61 12.15
C LEU A 192 12.19 19.90 12.67
N CYS A 193 11.20 20.66 13.12
CA CYS A 193 9.90 20.11 13.55
C CYS A 193 9.14 19.50 12.37
N MET A 194 9.15 20.18 11.21
CA MET A 194 8.55 19.66 9.97
C MET A 194 9.25 18.38 9.51
N SER A 195 10.58 18.32 9.57
CA SER A 195 11.34 17.10 9.30
C SER A 195 10.93 15.95 10.23
N GLY A 196 10.81 16.21 11.54
CA GLY A 196 10.33 15.22 12.50
C GLY A 196 8.91 14.72 12.16
N ALA A 197 8.00 15.64 11.88
CA ALA A 197 6.63 15.34 11.47
C ALA A 197 6.61 14.48 10.19
N MET A 198 7.35 14.86 9.14
CA MET A 198 7.43 14.10 7.89
C MET A 198 8.00 12.70 8.12
N ARG A 199 9.08 12.54 8.89
CA ARG A 199 9.65 11.23 9.21
C ARG A 199 8.66 10.33 9.95
N SER A 200 7.95 10.89 10.93
CA SER A 200 6.89 10.19 11.66
C SER A 200 5.73 9.76 10.76
N LEU A 201 5.29 10.65 9.86
CA LEU A 201 4.25 10.36 8.89
C LEU A 201 4.69 9.26 7.91
N CYS A 202 5.92 9.32 7.42
CA CYS A 202 6.50 8.24 6.61
C CYS A 202 6.46 6.91 7.37
N SER A 203 6.98 6.84 8.59
CA SER A 203 7.01 5.59 9.38
C SER A 203 5.63 4.95 9.52
N LEU A 204 4.59 5.76 9.74
CA LEU A 204 3.20 5.30 9.78
C LEU A 204 2.73 4.75 8.43
N VAL A 205 2.90 5.54 7.35
CA VAL A 205 2.41 5.19 6.01
C VAL A 205 3.16 3.98 5.43
N ALA A 206 4.48 3.94 5.59
CA ALA A 206 5.33 2.82 5.24
C ALA A 206 4.97 1.57 6.05
N GLY A 207 4.72 1.71 7.35
CA GLY A 207 4.33 0.60 8.23
C GLY A 207 3.05 -0.09 7.75
N GLY A 208 1.98 0.67 7.51
CA GLY A 208 0.71 0.09 7.06
C GLY A 208 0.75 -0.46 5.63
N SER A 209 1.39 0.24 4.70
CA SER A 209 1.55 -0.26 3.31
C SER A 209 2.46 -1.49 3.25
N LYS A 210 3.53 -1.55 4.05
CA LYS A 210 4.39 -2.74 4.16
C LYS A 210 3.64 -3.92 4.76
N ALA A 211 2.78 -3.71 5.75
CA ALA A 211 1.94 -4.77 6.30
C ALA A 211 1.02 -5.38 5.24
N ALA A 212 0.38 -4.55 4.41
CA ALA A 212 -0.44 -5.00 3.30
C ALA A 212 0.36 -5.77 2.23
N LEU A 213 1.60 -5.35 1.94
CA LEU A 213 2.50 -6.11 1.06
C LEU A 213 2.93 -7.44 1.67
N THR A 214 3.25 -7.48 2.96
CA THR A 214 3.58 -8.73 3.66
C THR A 214 2.42 -9.71 3.58
N ASP A 215 1.18 -9.25 3.79
CA ASP A 215 -0.03 -10.07 3.69
C ASP A 215 -0.24 -10.61 2.27
N HIS A 216 -0.04 -9.76 1.24
CA HIS A 216 -0.03 -10.20 -0.15
C HIS A 216 1.03 -11.27 -0.42
N PHE A 217 2.28 -11.03 -0.02
CA PHE A 217 3.39 -11.96 -0.24
C PHE A 217 3.19 -13.28 0.51
N ALA A 218 2.55 -13.26 1.69
CA ALA A 218 2.18 -14.43 2.46
C ALA A 218 0.88 -15.09 1.97
N SER A 219 0.29 -14.65 0.87
CA SER A 219 -0.93 -15.23 0.30
C SER A 219 -0.66 -15.74 -1.11
N PRO A 220 0.05 -16.88 -1.29
CA PRO A 220 0.21 -17.52 -2.59
C PRO A 220 -1.13 -18.06 -3.13
N MET A 221 -1.21 -18.39 -4.42
CA MET A 221 -2.48 -18.83 -5.04
C MET A 221 -3.08 -20.10 -4.43
N ASN A 222 -2.24 -20.99 -3.87
CA ASN A 222 -2.66 -22.32 -3.41
C ASN A 222 -2.59 -22.47 -1.88
N GLY A 223 -2.52 -21.39 -1.11
CA GLY A 223 -2.46 -21.47 0.35
C GLY A 223 -2.14 -20.14 1.03
N LYS A 224 -1.88 -20.20 2.33
CA LYS A 224 -1.43 -19.06 3.14
C LYS A 224 -0.06 -19.40 3.73
N GLY A 225 0.92 -18.55 3.44
CA GLY A 225 2.25 -18.59 4.02
C GLY A 225 2.29 -17.97 5.42
N ASP A 226 3.45 -18.07 6.06
CA ASP A 226 3.66 -17.54 7.40
C ASP A 226 4.10 -16.07 7.33
N VAL A 227 3.19 -15.17 7.73
CA VAL A 227 3.42 -13.72 7.85
C VAL A 227 4.54 -13.41 8.86
N GLY A 228 4.63 -14.17 9.96
CA GLY A 228 5.63 -13.99 11.00
C GLY A 228 7.03 -14.35 10.50
N GLU A 229 7.16 -15.49 9.83
CA GLU A 229 8.43 -15.90 9.21
C GLU A 229 8.86 -14.89 8.14
N LEU A 230 7.94 -14.49 7.25
CA LEU A 230 8.21 -13.52 6.20
C LEU A 230 8.74 -12.20 6.78
N ASN A 231 8.12 -11.70 7.86
CA ASN A 231 8.56 -10.50 8.56
C ASN A 231 9.95 -10.67 9.19
N ALA A 232 10.23 -11.81 9.85
CA ALA A 232 11.53 -12.08 10.46
C ALA A 232 12.66 -12.13 9.42
N LYS A 233 12.41 -12.79 8.28
CA LYS A 233 13.36 -12.88 7.16
C LYS A 233 13.59 -11.52 6.50
N ASN A 234 12.53 -10.76 6.30
CA ASN A 234 12.62 -9.40 5.77
C ASN A 234 13.40 -8.47 6.71
N ALA A 235 13.15 -8.52 8.02
CA ALA A 235 13.89 -7.75 9.01
C ALA A 235 15.40 -8.09 9.02
N SER A 236 15.73 -9.38 8.85
CA SER A 236 17.12 -9.83 8.74
C SER A 236 17.81 -9.28 7.48
N ARG A 237 17.14 -9.33 6.31
CA ARG A 237 17.64 -8.72 5.06
C ARG A 237 17.88 -7.22 5.22
N SER A 238 16.84 -6.53 5.70
CA SER A 238 16.83 -5.09 5.93
C SER A 238 18.00 -4.67 6.81
N THR A 239 18.22 -5.38 7.92
CA THR A 239 19.36 -5.13 8.82
C THR A 239 20.71 -5.25 8.13
N VAL A 240 20.94 -6.29 7.32
CA VAL A 240 22.21 -6.49 6.61
C VAL A 240 22.47 -5.40 5.58
N VAL A 241 21.44 -5.03 4.83
CA VAL A 241 21.50 -3.97 3.82
C VAL A 241 21.76 -2.62 4.48
N ALA A 242 21.01 -2.29 5.53
CA ALA A 242 21.18 -1.06 6.29
C ALA A 242 22.57 -0.98 6.94
N LEU A 243 23.05 -2.06 7.53
CA LEU A 243 24.41 -2.14 8.09
C LEU A 243 25.47 -1.86 7.02
N THR A 244 25.31 -2.45 5.83
CA THR A 244 26.21 -2.20 4.70
C THR A 244 26.19 -0.73 4.29
N GLY A 245 25.01 -0.12 4.21
CA GLY A 245 24.82 1.30 3.92
C GLY A 245 25.48 2.21 4.94
N VAL A 246 25.30 1.92 6.24
CA VAL A 246 25.91 2.69 7.32
C VAL A 246 27.43 2.53 7.33
N LEU A 247 27.97 1.31 7.19
CA LEU A 247 29.41 1.08 7.15
C LEU A 247 30.09 1.80 5.99
N LEU A 248 29.56 1.66 4.77
CA LEU A 248 30.07 2.38 3.61
C LEU A 248 29.91 3.89 3.77
N GLY A 249 28.79 4.33 4.33
CA GLY A 249 28.56 5.73 4.65
C GLY A 249 29.58 6.30 5.63
N THR A 250 29.89 5.59 6.72
CA THR A 250 30.91 6.01 7.69
C THR A 250 32.28 6.16 7.05
N LEU A 251 32.62 5.31 6.07
CA LEU A 251 33.87 5.42 5.33
C LEU A 251 33.86 6.59 4.34
N ILE A 252 32.74 6.89 3.69
CA ILE A 252 32.65 7.89 2.61
C ILE A 252 32.39 9.30 3.13
N VAL A 253 31.52 9.46 4.13
CA VAL A 253 31.05 10.77 4.64
C VAL A 253 32.18 11.72 5.05
N PRO A 254 33.29 11.28 5.70
CA PRO A 254 34.40 12.16 6.04
C PRO A 254 35.07 12.82 4.83
N TYR A 255 35.01 12.19 3.65
CA TYR A 255 35.59 12.72 2.41
C TYR A 255 34.63 13.65 1.66
N ILE A 256 33.33 13.64 1.99
CA ILE A 256 32.31 14.53 1.43
C ILE A 256 32.22 15.79 2.31
N THR A 257 33.16 16.71 2.12
CA THR A 257 33.29 17.91 2.96
C THR A 257 32.63 19.14 2.35
N THR A 258 32.57 19.24 1.03
CA THR A 258 32.05 20.43 0.34
C THR A 258 30.53 20.40 0.21
N ARG A 259 29.89 21.57 0.31
CA ARG A 259 28.42 21.71 0.19
C ARG A 259 27.88 21.13 -1.12
N THR A 260 28.55 21.45 -2.23
CA THR A 260 28.21 20.91 -3.55
C THR A 260 28.29 19.38 -3.56
N SER A 261 29.36 18.80 -3.02
CA SER A 261 29.48 17.33 -2.93
C SER A 261 28.38 16.68 -2.08
N ILE A 262 27.95 17.31 -0.97
CA ILE A 262 26.86 16.81 -0.11
C ILE A 262 25.55 16.81 -0.90
N TYR A 263 25.18 17.92 -1.53
CA TYR A 263 23.91 18.02 -2.26
C TYR A 263 23.89 17.18 -3.53
N THR A 264 25.01 17.09 -4.24
CA THR A 264 25.13 16.20 -5.41
C THR A 264 24.99 14.74 -4.98
N ALA A 265 25.68 14.31 -3.92
CA ALA A 265 25.53 12.95 -3.40
C ALA A 265 24.09 12.68 -2.93
N LEU A 266 23.50 13.62 -2.19
CA LEU A 266 22.13 13.51 -1.72
C LEU A 266 21.13 13.42 -2.88
N PHE A 267 21.30 14.21 -3.94
CA PHE A 267 20.46 14.16 -5.14
C PHE A 267 20.47 12.76 -5.78
N PHE A 268 21.66 12.18 -6.01
CA PHE A 268 21.75 10.85 -6.59
C PHE A 268 21.21 9.75 -5.66
N LEU A 269 21.40 9.88 -4.35
CA LEU A 269 20.88 8.93 -3.37
C LEU A 269 19.36 8.98 -3.27
N VAL A 270 18.75 10.18 -3.21
CA VAL A 270 17.30 10.37 -3.22
C VAL A 270 16.70 9.90 -4.55
N PHE A 271 17.34 10.23 -5.68
CA PHE A 271 16.91 9.73 -6.98
C PHE A 271 16.94 8.19 -7.05
N GLY A 272 18.05 7.58 -6.62
CA GLY A 272 18.18 6.12 -6.55
C GLY A 272 17.17 5.47 -5.60
N HIS A 273 16.94 6.09 -4.44
CA HIS A 273 15.96 5.66 -3.45
C HIS A 273 14.54 5.62 -4.04
N LEU A 274 14.09 6.72 -4.64
CA LEU A 274 12.76 6.81 -5.24
C LEU A 274 12.62 5.93 -6.49
N LEU A 275 13.66 5.85 -7.34
CA LEU A 275 13.63 4.98 -8.51
C LEU A 275 13.52 3.50 -8.10
N ALA A 276 14.31 3.08 -7.11
CA ALA A 276 14.26 1.72 -6.59
C ALA A 276 12.87 1.41 -5.99
N ASN A 277 12.29 2.31 -5.19
CA ASN A 277 10.93 2.12 -4.70
C ASN A 277 9.91 2.02 -5.84
N TYR A 278 9.98 2.94 -6.82
CA TYR A 278 9.09 2.92 -7.98
C TYR A 278 9.15 1.56 -8.71
N LEU A 279 10.36 1.06 -8.97
CA LEU A 279 10.54 -0.26 -9.60
C LEU A 279 10.04 -1.41 -8.71
N ALA A 280 10.22 -1.32 -7.39
CA ALA A 280 9.71 -2.29 -6.43
C ALA A 280 8.17 -2.36 -6.50
N VAL A 281 7.46 -1.24 -6.30
CA VAL A 281 5.98 -1.23 -6.32
C VAL A 281 5.41 -1.59 -7.69
N ARG A 282 6.14 -1.32 -8.79
CA ARG A 282 5.77 -1.74 -10.15
C ARG A 282 5.92 -3.24 -10.38
N SER A 283 6.83 -3.91 -9.67
CA SER A 283 6.96 -5.37 -9.77
C SER A 283 5.85 -6.14 -9.04
N VAL A 284 5.17 -5.52 -8.07
CA VAL A 284 4.12 -6.17 -7.28
C VAL A 284 2.88 -6.41 -8.14
N VAL A 285 2.31 -7.61 -8.09
CA VAL A 285 1.09 -8.00 -8.80
C VAL A 285 0.01 -8.35 -7.79
N LEU A 286 -0.64 -7.32 -7.26
CA LEU A 286 -1.70 -7.48 -6.27
C LEU A 286 -2.96 -8.10 -6.90
N ARG A 287 -3.57 -9.07 -6.19
CA ARG A 287 -4.79 -9.79 -6.63
C ARG A 287 -6.10 -9.24 -6.07
N SER A 288 -6.02 -8.39 -5.05
CA SER A 288 -7.18 -7.71 -4.46
C SER A 288 -7.82 -6.72 -5.43
N PHE A 289 -9.02 -6.23 -5.14
CA PHE A 289 -9.58 -5.11 -5.88
C PHE A 289 -9.17 -3.77 -5.26
N ASN A 290 -8.86 -2.78 -6.09
CA ASN A 290 -8.94 -1.37 -5.71
C ASN A 290 -9.75 -0.62 -6.78
N ARG A 291 -9.98 0.67 -6.54
CA ARG A 291 -10.78 1.51 -7.45
C ARG A 291 -10.26 1.48 -8.89
N GLN A 292 -8.94 1.65 -9.07
CA GLN A 292 -8.33 1.67 -10.39
C GLN A 292 -8.41 0.30 -11.10
N ARG A 293 -8.02 -0.78 -10.42
CA ARG A 293 -8.04 -2.14 -10.97
C ARG A 293 -9.46 -2.57 -11.32
N SER A 294 -10.43 -2.31 -10.43
CA SER A 294 -11.86 -2.54 -10.69
C SER A 294 -12.34 -1.78 -11.92
N SER A 295 -11.93 -0.52 -12.10
CA SER A 295 -12.30 0.26 -13.29
C SER A 295 -11.74 -0.32 -14.58
N VAL A 296 -10.47 -0.78 -14.58
CA VAL A 296 -9.86 -1.42 -15.74
C VAL A 296 -10.54 -2.74 -16.09
N LEU A 297 -10.82 -3.56 -15.08
CA LEU A 297 -11.46 -4.87 -15.24
C LEU A 297 -12.87 -4.74 -15.79
N TRP A 298 -13.69 -3.90 -15.15
CA TRP A 298 -15.09 -3.75 -15.51
C TRP A 298 -15.29 -3.14 -16.88
N SER A 299 -14.57 -2.06 -17.20
CA SER A 299 -14.67 -1.43 -18.53
C SER A 299 -14.22 -2.36 -19.65
N THR A 300 -13.21 -3.22 -19.43
CA THR A 300 -12.78 -4.22 -20.41
C THR A 300 -13.79 -5.36 -20.52
N PHE A 301 -14.38 -5.78 -19.40
CA PHE A 301 -15.43 -6.81 -19.37
C PHE A 301 -16.69 -6.38 -20.14
N ARG A 302 -17.09 -5.10 -19.99
CA ARG A 302 -18.29 -4.53 -20.61
C ARG A 302 -18.12 -4.12 -22.07
N ASN A 303 -16.90 -3.79 -22.50
CA ASN A 303 -16.58 -3.45 -23.88
C ASN A 303 -15.61 -4.49 -24.49
N PRO A 304 -16.07 -5.72 -24.81
CA PRO A 304 -15.26 -6.64 -25.58
C PRO A 304 -14.91 -5.97 -26.92
N LYS A 305 -13.63 -5.94 -27.28
CA LYS A 305 -13.18 -5.34 -28.54
C LYS A 305 -14.01 -5.90 -29.70
N ALA A 306 -14.59 -5.01 -30.50
CA ALA A 306 -15.17 -5.34 -31.79
C ALA A 306 -14.06 -5.90 -32.71
N GLY A 307 -13.85 -7.20 -32.66
CA GLY A 307 -12.81 -7.89 -33.43
C GLY A 307 -12.80 -9.38 -33.11
N ALA A 308 -13.58 -10.14 -33.87
CA ALA A 308 -13.53 -11.59 -34.08
C ALA A 308 -13.06 -12.45 -32.90
N ASP A 309 -13.85 -12.46 -31.82
CA ASP A 309 -14.20 -13.63 -30.99
C ASP A 309 -14.94 -13.08 -29.76
N ALA A 310 -16.26 -13.26 -29.74
CA ALA A 310 -17.18 -12.68 -28.76
C ALA A 310 -17.09 -13.34 -27.37
N ARG A 311 -15.89 -13.41 -26.79
CA ARG A 311 -15.66 -13.72 -25.37
C ARG A 311 -15.23 -12.44 -24.67
N SER A 312 -15.84 -12.13 -23.53
CA SER A 312 -15.40 -11.03 -22.66
C SER A 312 -13.90 -11.19 -22.41
N VAL A 313 -13.09 -10.17 -22.69
CA VAL A 313 -11.65 -10.25 -22.48
C VAL A 313 -11.40 -10.18 -20.97
N ILE A 314 -11.14 -11.32 -20.36
CA ILE A 314 -10.84 -11.41 -18.92
C ILE A 314 -9.36 -11.12 -18.73
N LEU A 315 -9.04 -10.04 -18.00
CA LEU A 315 -7.66 -9.64 -17.74
C LEU A 315 -7.12 -10.31 -16.48
N THR A 316 -5.87 -10.78 -16.55
CA THR A 316 -5.17 -11.33 -15.39
C THR A 316 -4.61 -10.20 -14.50
N PRO A 317 -4.37 -10.47 -13.20
CA PRO A 317 -3.73 -9.51 -12.29
C PRO A 317 -2.43 -8.91 -12.83
N ARG A 318 -1.60 -9.72 -13.50
CA ARG A 318 -0.34 -9.26 -14.10
C ARG A 318 -0.54 -8.22 -15.20
N TYR A 319 -1.57 -8.41 -16.03
CA TYR A 319 -1.86 -7.48 -17.12
C TYR A 319 -2.38 -6.15 -16.58
N VAL A 320 -3.26 -6.18 -15.59
CA VAL A 320 -3.78 -4.96 -14.96
C VAL A 320 -2.68 -4.23 -14.18
N SER A 321 -1.81 -4.95 -13.48
CA SER A 321 -0.67 -4.36 -12.74
C SER A 321 0.21 -3.46 -13.61
N ASN A 322 0.46 -3.87 -14.86
CA ASN A 322 1.23 -3.07 -15.82
C ASN A 322 0.54 -1.77 -16.23
N ARG A 323 -0.80 -1.68 -16.11
CA ARG A 323 -1.60 -0.49 -16.46
C ARG A 323 -1.88 0.43 -15.27
N GLU A 324 -1.56 0.01 -14.05
CA GLU A 324 -1.78 0.82 -12.85
C GLU A 324 -0.95 2.11 -12.88
N ILE A 325 -1.53 3.19 -12.35
CA ILE A 325 -0.86 4.48 -12.20
C ILE A 325 -0.53 4.60 -10.71
N ILE A 326 0.75 4.58 -10.38
CA ILE A 326 1.21 4.53 -8.98
C ILE A 326 0.77 5.77 -8.19
N LEU A 327 0.71 6.94 -8.82
CA LEU A 327 0.25 8.18 -8.19
C LEU A 327 -1.03 8.67 -8.87
N ASP A 328 -2.13 7.93 -8.72
CA ASP A 328 -3.45 8.40 -9.14
C ASP A 328 -4.24 8.99 -7.97
N ILE A 329 -5.26 9.79 -8.31
CA ILE A 329 -6.21 10.33 -7.34
C ILE A 329 -7.36 9.32 -7.20
N PRO A 330 -7.54 8.66 -6.03
CA PRO A 330 -8.46 7.52 -5.96
C PRO A 330 -9.95 7.90 -6.04
N SER A 331 -10.30 9.19 -6.02
CA SER A 331 -11.66 9.64 -6.31
C SER A 331 -11.95 9.80 -7.80
N CYS A 332 -10.95 9.73 -8.68
CA CYS A 332 -11.15 9.86 -10.12
C CYS A 332 -11.63 8.54 -10.73
N ILE A 333 -12.67 8.62 -11.55
CA ILE A 333 -13.09 7.52 -12.42
C ILE A 333 -12.43 7.74 -13.77
N ARG A 334 -11.66 6.75 -14.22
CA ARG A 334 -10.99 6.77 -15.52
C ARG A 334 -11.59 5.76 -16.47
N ASP A 335 -11.67 6.17 -17.72
CA ASP A 335 -11.88 5.24 -18.83
C ASP A 335 -10.59 4.44 -19.04
N ALA A 336 -10.68 3.12 -18.95
CA ALA A 336 -9.51 2.25 -19.07
C ALA A 336 -8.93 2.14 -20.47
N VAL A 337 -9.69 2.53 -21.50
CA VAL A 337 -9.23 2.51 -22.90
C VAL A 337 -8.53 3.83 -23.24
N ALA A 338 -9.20 4.96 -22.98
CA ALA A 338 -8.67 6.28 -23.31
C ALA A 338 -7.74 6.87 -22.24
N ASN A 339 -7.64 6.24 -21.06
CA ASN A 339 -6.91 6.71 -19.87
C ASN A 339 -7.25 8.14 -19.44
N ARG A 340 -8.45 8.61 -19.77
CA ARG A 340 -8.97 9.94 -19.45
C ARG A 340 -9.88 9.87 -18.23
N VAL A 341 -9.88 10.92 -17.41
CA VAL A 341 -10.85 11.06 -16.33
C VAL A 341 -12.23 11.34 -16.94
N ILE A 342 -13.20 10.48 -16.62
CA ILE A 342 -14.57 10.55 -17.11
C ILE A 342 -15.59 10.91 -16.02
N GLY A 343 -15.15 10.97 -14.75
CA GLY A 343 -15.98 11.37 -13.63
C GLY A 343 -15.22 11.31 -12.31
N HIS A 344 -15.92 11.60 -11.22
CA HIS A 344 -15.40 11.49 -9.87
C HIS A 344 -16.38 10.74 -8.97
N CYS A 345 -15.90 9.88 -8.09
CA CYS A 345 -16.71 9.20 -7.10
C CYS A 345 -16.09 9.28 -5.70
N SER A 346 -16.93 9.66 -4.73
CA SER A 346 -16.59 9.63 -3.31
C SER A 346 -17.42 8.55 -2.62
N LEU A 347 -16.74 7.51 -2.13
CA LEU A 347 -17.33 6.43 -1.34
C LEU A 347 -17.43 6.82 0.15
N GLY A 348 -18.51 6.45 0.82
CA GLY A 348 -18.68 6.61 2.26
C GLY A 348 -19.03 8.02 2.72
N VAL A 349 -19.67 8.81 1.86
CA VAL A 349 -20.14 10.16 2.24
C VAL A 349 -21.41 10.09 3.06
N SER A 350 -21.64 11.10 3.91
CA SER A 350 -22.91 11.22 4.64
C SER A 350 -24.03 11.72 3.72
N VAL A 351 -25.27 11.32 4.02
CA VAL A 351 -26.46 11.83 3.31
C VAL A 351 -26.58 13.35 3.51
N GLN A 352 -26.20 13.85 4.69
CA GLN A 352 -26.11 15.29 4.95
C GLN A 352 -25.17 15.99 3.96
N TYR A 353 -24.00 15.42 3.68
CA TYR A 353 -23.09 15.97 2.69
C TYR A 353 -23.69 15.91 1.27
N ALA A 354 -24.38 14.81 0.92
CA ALA A 354 -25.06 14.67 -0.36
C ALA A 354 -26.17 15.74 -0.56
N MET A 355 -26.94 16.05 0.49
CA MET A 355 -27.96 17.11 0.48
C MET A 355 -27.39 18.51 0.20
N THR A 356 -26.12 18.77 0.53
CA THR A 356 -25.47 20.05 0.18
C THR A 356 -25.11 20.18 -1.31
N ARG A 357 -25.27 19.10 -2.10
CA ARG A 357 -24.78 18.98 -3.47
C ARG A 357 -25.80 18.46 -4.48
N CYS A 358 -26.95 17.99 -4.02
CA CYS A 358 -27.98 17.37 -4.83
C CYS A 358 -29.34 18.00 -4.49
N ASN A 359 -30.26 17.99 -5.45
CA ASN A 359 -31.65 18.37 -5.19
C ASN A 359 -32.32 17.42 -4.20
N THR A 360 -33.16 17.95 -3.31
CA THR A 360 -33.91 17.16 -2.33
C THR A 360 -34.79 16.10 -3.00
N SER A 361 -35.43 16.43 -4.13
CA SER A 361 -36.23 15.48 -4.91
C SER A 361 -35.40 14.29 -5.42
N HIS A 362 -34.19 14.56 -5.92
CA HIS A 362 -33.24 13.53 -6.35
C HIS A 362 -32.84 12.63 -5.19
N VAL A 363 -32.49 13.22 -4.04
CA VAL A 363 -32.08 12.46 -2.85
C VAL A 363 -33.20 11.54 -2.36
N LEU A 364 -34.44 12.04 -2.25
CA LEU A 364 -35.59 11.24 -1.81
C LEU A 364 -35.86 10.06 -2.76
N LYS A 365 -35.84 10.29 -4.07
CA LYS A 365 -36.04 9.24 -5.07
C LYS A 365 -34.93 8.19 -5.02
N MET A 366 -33.67 8.59 -4.86
CA MET A 366 -32.56 7.63 -4.73
C MET A 366 -32.68 6.82 -3.44
N LEU A 367 -33.05 7.44 -2.32
CA LEU A 367 -33.29 6.71 -1.06
C LEU A 367 -34.41 5.66 -1.21
N GLN A 368 -35.48 6.01 -1.93
CA GLN A 368 -36.57 5.08 -2.22
C GLN A 368 -36.15 3.95 -3.15
N HIS A 369 -35.44 4.26 -4.25
CA HIS A 369 -35.01 3.27 -5.23
C HIS A 369 -34.04 2.24 -4.64
N PHE A 370 -33.07 2.72 -3.86
CA PHE A 370 -32.06 1.86 -3.26
C PHE A 370 -32.53 1.24 -1.93
N GLN A 371 -33.82 1.21 -1.59
CA GLN A 371 -34.31 0.76 -0.26
C GLN A 371 -33.81 -0.63 0.15
N GLU A 372 -33.70 -1.58 -0.79
CA GLU A 372 -33.24 -2.94 -0.53
C GLU A 372 -31.72 -3.14 -0.69
N GLU A 373 -31.01 -2.16 -1.26
CA GLU A 373 -29.59 -2.26 -1.53
C GLU A 373 -28.74 -1.75 -0.34
N PRO A 374 -27.51 -2.28 -0.13
CA PRO A 374 -26.64 -1.90 0.99
C PRO A 374 -25.94 -0.54 0.81
N TYR A 375 -26.22 0.16 -0.28
CA TYR A 375 -25.67 1.48 -0.59
C TYR A 375 -26.67 2.32 -1.37
N VAL A 376 -26.47 3.64 -1.38
CA VAL A 376 -27.27 4.61 -2.12
C VAL A 376 -26.33 5.53 -2.90
N LEU A 377 -26.66 5.78 -4.16
CA LEU A 377 -25.91 6.66 -5.07
C LEU A 377 -26.63 7.98 -5.29
N PHE A 378 -25.86 9.07 -5.28
CA PHE A 378 -26.33 10.39 -5.62
C PHE A 378 -25.43 10.99 -6.71
N VAL A 379 -26.04 11.62 -7.71
CA VAL A 379 -25.31 12.36 -8.75
C VAL A 379 -25.42 13.83 -8.36
N ALA A 380 -24.30 14.42 -7.96
CA ALA A 380 -24.24 15.82 -7.58
C ALA A 380 -24.42 16.72 -8.79
N GLU A 381 -25.02 17.89 -8.56
CA GLU A 381 -25.18 18.90 -9.60
C GLU A 381 -23.82 19.37 -10.11
N SER A 382 -23.77 19.63 -11.42
CA SER A 382 -22.53 19.96 -12.13
C SER A 382 -21.84 21.17 -11.49
N ARG A 383 -20.54 21.04 -11.23
CA ARG A 383 -19.73 22.18 -10.78
C ARG A 383 -19.29 23.00 -11.99
N PRO A 384 -19.43 24.33 -11.95
CA PRO A 384 -19.08 25.18 -13.09
C PRO A 384 -17.57 25.26 -13.38
N TRP A 385 -16.68 24.76 -12.51
CA TRP A 385 -15.22 24.96 -12.66
C TRP A 385 -14.41 23.66 -12.53
N GLY A 386 -13.72 23.30 -13.63
CA GLY A 386 -12.49 22.51 -13.64
C GLY A 386 -12.57 20.99 -13.58
N ARG A 387 -13.73 20.38 -13.30
CA ARG A 387 -13.89 18.91 -13.29
C ARG A 387 -14.63 18.42 -14.52
N ARG A 388 -14.08 17.41 -15.22
CA ARG A 388 -14.74 16.75 -16.35
C ARG A 388 -15.56 15.56 -15.85
N GLY A 389 -16.82 15.45 -16.28
CA GLY A 389 -17.72 14.34 -15.96
C GLY A 389 -18.55 14.52 -14.69
N PRO A 390 -19.40 13.53 -14.35
CA PRO A 390 -20.31 13.61 -13.21
C PRO A 390 -19.55 13.47 -11.89
N CYS A 391 -20.08 14.09 -10.84
CA CYS A 391 -19.62 13.91 -9.47
C CYS A 391 -20.60 12.99 -8.74
N ILE A 392 -20.16 11.78 -8.41
CA ILE A 392 -20.98 10.72 -7.85
C ILE A 392 -20.63 10.54 -6.37
N LEU A 393 -21.66 10.47 -5.54
CA LEU A 393 -21.55 10.36 -4.09
C LEU A 393 -22.22 9.06 -3.64
N VAL A 394 -21.52 8.24 -2.87
CA VAL A 394 -22.06 6.97 -2.35
C VAL A 394 -22.15 7.04 -0.83
N SER A 395 -23.33 6.73 -0.30
CA SER A 395 -23.56 6.47 1.12
C SER A 395 -23.84 4.98 1.33
N PHE A 396 -23.28 4.40 2.39
CA PHE A 396 -23.51 2.98 2.74
C PHE A 396 -24.57 2.86 3.83
N LYS A 397 -25.26 1.71 3.84
CA LYS A 397 -26.21 1.31 4.89
C LYS A 397 -25.55 0.37 5.89
N GLU A 398 -26.20 0.19 7.04
CA GLU A 398 -25.72 -0.70 8.08
C GLU A 398 -25.55 -2.14 7.54
N GLY A 399 -24.46 -2.80 7.92
CA GLY A 399 -24.13 -4.14 7.46
C GLY A 399 -23.45 -4.24 6.08
N TYR A 400 -23.04 -3.12 5.46
CA TYR A 400 -22.32 -3.16 4.17
C TYR A 400 -21.00 -3.94 4.27
N GLY A 401 -20.70 -4.72 3.22
CA GLY A 401 -19.45 -5.48 3.07
C GLY A 401 -18.46 -4.89 2.05
N SER A 402 -17.33 -5.57 1.87
CA SER A 402 -16.33 -5.26 0.82
C SER A 402 -16.92 -5.35 -0.58
N LEU A 403 -17.73 -6.39 -0.83
CA LEU A 403 -18.39 -6.60 -2.12
C LEU A 403 -19.38 -5.49 -2.47
N ASP A 404 -20.03 -4.89 -1.47
CA ASP A 404 -20.95 -3.78 -1.67
C ASP A 404 -20.21 -2.49 -2.04
N GLN A 405 -19.01 -2.29 -1.50
CA GLN A 405 -18.12 -1.22 -1.96
C GLN A 405 -17.73 -1.41 -3.43
N LEU A 406 -17.46 -2.66 -3.83
CA LEU A 406 -17.21 -3.02 -5.22
C LEU A 406 -18.41 -2.69 -6.11
N ARG A 407 -19.59 -3.18 -5.75
CA ARG A 407 -20.83 -2.89 -6.48
C ARG A 407 -21.06 -1.39 -6.63
N ALA A 408 -20.95 -0.62 -5.54
CA ALA A 408 -21.17 0.82 -5.57
C ALA A 408 -20.18 1.56 -6.49
N TRP A 409 -18.91 1.18 -6.48
CA TRP A 409 -17.90 1.77 -7.36
C TRP A 409 -18.11 1.41 -8.84
N LEU A 410 -18.44 0.14 -9.13
CA LEU A 410 -18.74 -0.30 -10.49
C LEU A 410 -19.99 0.38 -11.04
N HIS A 411 -21.00 0.58 -10.20
CA HIS A 411 -22.19 1.35 -10.55
C HIS A 411 -21.81 2.81 -10.90
N ALA A 412 -21.01 3.46 -10.06
CA ALA A 412 -20.52 4.82 -10.34
C ALA A 412 -19.72 4.89 -11.65
N LEU A 413 -18.94 3.86 -11.97
CA LEU A 413 -18.20 3.75 -13.22
C LEU A 413 -19.12 3.62 -14.44
N GLU A 414 -20.19 2.82 -14.36
CA GLU A 414 -21.19 2.71 -15.43
C GLU A 414 -21.92 4.04 -15.67
N ILE A 415 -22.30 4.74 -14.59
CA ILE A 415 -22.90 6.07 -14.69
C ILE A 415 -21.92 7.03 -15.38
N ALA A 416 -20.66 7.06 -14.97
CA ALA A 416 -19.65 7.92 -15.59
C ALA A 416 -19.38 7.58 -17.07
N ALA A 417 -19.38 6.29 -17.42
CA ALA A 417 -19.22 5.83 -18.80
C ALA A 417 -20.41 6.25 -19.67
N MET A 418 -21.64 6.02 -19.21
CA MET A 418 -22.87 6.44 -19.91
C MET A 418 -22.96 7.97 -20.01
N TRP A 419 -22.56 8.69 -18.96
CA TRP A 419 -22.47 10.14 -18.99
C TRP A 419 -21.50 10.62 -20.06
N SER A 420 -20.30 10.01 -20.14
CA SER A 420 -19.27 10.42 -21.10
C SER A 420 -19.67 10.19 -22.57
N THR A 421 -20.51 9.20 -22.84
CA THR A 421 -21.05 8.93 -24.19
C THR A 421 -22.19 9.90 -24.54
N ARG A 422 -23.11 10.17 -23.60
CA ARG A 422 -24.22 11.13 -23.80
C ARG A 422 -23.75 12.57 -23.90
N TYR A 423 -22.71 12.99 -23.17
CA TYR A 423 -22.17 14.37 -23.24
C TYR A 423 -21.49 14.74 -24.56
N MET A 424 -21.25 13.79 -25.47
CA MET A 424 -20.91 14.13 -26.86
C MET A 424 -22.11 14.76 -27.61
N HIS A 425 -23.33 14.69 -27.04
CA HIS A 425 -24.55 15.36 -27.49
C HIS A 425 -25.13 16.26 -26.38
N PRO A 426 -24.76 17.56 -26.32
CA PRO A 426 -24.96 18.46 -25.17
C PRO A 426 -26.41 18.91 -24.88
N SER A 427 -27.45 18.34 -25.52
CA SER A 427 -28.80 18.90 -25.48
C SER A 427 -29.72 18.41 -24.36
N LEU A 428 -29.40 17.36 -23.58
CA LEU A 428 -30.35 16.75 -22.66
C LEU A 428 -29.66 16.12 -21.43
N THR A 429 -29.62 16.85 -20.32
CA THR A 429 -29.62 16.21 -18.99
C THR A 429 -30.63 16.93 -18.13
N SER A 430 -31.91 16.64 -18.36
CA SER A 430 -32.96 16.92 -17.38
C SER A 430 -32.70 16.07 -16.12
N PRO A 431 -33.20 16.48 -14.94
CA PRO A 431 -33.09 15.65 -13.73
C PRO A 431 -33.64 14.23 -13.93
N SER A 432 -34.70 14.07 -14.72
CA SER A 432 -35.24 12.76 -15.12
C SER A 432 -34.24 11.92 -15.91
N ASP A 433 -33.46 12.51 -16.83
CA ASP A 433 -32.47 11.76 -17.61
C ASP A 433 -31.34 11.19 -16.72
N ILE A 434 -31.01 11.89 -15.63
CA ILE A 434 -30.01 11.45 -14.64
C ILE A 434 -30.56 10.30 -13.81
N GLU A 435 -31.81 10.39 -13.38
CA GLU A 435 -32.50 9.31 -12.64
C GLU A 435 -32.60 8.05 -13.51
N ASP A 436 -33.06 8.17 -14.76
CA ASP A 436 -33.14 7.05 -15.71
C ASP A 436 -31.77 6.44 -16.01
N MET A 437 -30.72 7.27 -16.05
CA MET A 437 -29.34 6.78 -16.16
C MET A 437 -28.96 5.92 -14.96
N VAL A 438 -29.18 6.39 -13.73
CA VAL A 438 -28.86 5.61 -12.52
C VAL A 438 -29.66 4.31 -12.47
N LEU A 439 -30.96 4.35 -12.80
CA LEU A 439 -31.83 3.18 -12.82
C LEU A 439 -31.37 2.13 -13.84
N SER A 440 -31.08 2.56 -15.08
CA SER A 440 -30.64 1.66 -16.14
C SER A 440 -29.25 1.06 -15.88
N THR A 441 -28.32 1.83 -15.31
CA THR A 441 -27.00 1.32 -14.89
C THR A 441 -27.11 0.36 -13.71
N HIS A 442 -28.08 0.57 -12.81
CA HIS A 442 -28.32 -0.33 -11.69
C HIS A 442 -28.73 -1.73 -12.17
N GLU A 443 -29.70 -1.79 -13.08
CA GLU A 443 -30.20 -3.05 -13.63
C GLU A 443 -29.11 -3.78 -14.41
N THR A 444 -28.35 -3.03 -15.22
CA THR A 444 -27.19 -3.55 -15.95
C THR A 444 -26.17 -4.20 -15.00
N LEU A 445 -25.83 -3.52 -13.91
CA LEU A 445 -24.91 -4.06 -12.91
C LEU A 445 -25.49 -5.32 -12.25
N ARG A 446 -26.77 -5.30 -11.87
CA ARG A 446 -27.44 -6.45 -11.22
C ARG A 446 -27.39 -7.71 -12.08
N GLN A 447 -27.57 -7.57 -13.40
CA GLN A 447 -27.54 -8.69 -14.34
C GLN A 447 -26.14 -9.27 -14.57
N GLU A 448 -25.13 -8.40 -14.68
CA GLU A 448 -23.78 -8.82 -15.09
C GLU A 448 -22.83 -9.09 -13.92
N PHE A 449 -23.14 -8.61 -12.71
CA PHE A 449 -22.21 -8.68 -11.58
C PHE A 449 -21.80 -10.11 -11.21
N SER A 450 -22.75 -11.05 -11.15
CA SER A 450 -22.44 -12.45 -10.83
C SER A 450 -21.52 -13.09 -11.88
N ARG A 451 -21.76 -12.80 -13.16
CA ARG A 451 -20.91 -13.27 -14.27
C ARG A 451 -19.52 -12.65 -14.19
N PHE A 452 -19.43 -11.35 -13.94
CA PHE A 452 -18.17 -10.65 -13.74
C PHE A 452 -17.36 -11.29 -12.61
N MET A 453 -17.95 -11.52 -11.44
CA MET A 453 -17.27 -12.13 -10.29
C MET A 453 -16.77 -13.55 -10.58
N GLY A 454 -17.58 -14.36 -11.29
CA GLY A 454 -17.15 -15.69 -11.75
C GLY A 454 -15.91 -15.63 -12.65
N CYS A 455 -15.94 -14.76 -13.66
CA CYS A 455 -14.81 -14.54 -14.57
C CYS A 455 -13.55 -14.02 -13.83
N MET A 456 -13.71 -13.12 -12.86
CA MET A 456 -12.59 -12.60 -12.07
C MET A 456 -11.94 -13.70 -11.22
N LYS A 457 -12.75 -14.55 -10.58
CA LYS A 457 -12.27 -15.70 -9.80
C LYS A 457 -11.48 -16.68 -10.69
N GLU A 458 -11.99 -16.99 -11.88
CA GLU A 458 -11.29 -17.86 -12.85
C GLU A 458 -9.96 -17.28 -13.33
N ALA A 459 -9.85 -15.96 -13.45
CA ALA A 459 -8.61 -15.27 -13.81
C ALA A 459 -7.62 -15.08 -12.64
N GLY A 460 -7.95 -15.56 -11.44
CA GLY A 460 -7.08 -15.53 -10.27
C GLY A 460 -7.14 -14.25 -9.44
N TRP A 461 -8.20 -13.45 -9.57
CA TRP A 461 -8.48 -12.33 -8.68
C TRP A 461 -9.02 -12.81 -7.33
N ASP A 462 -8.66 -12.10 -6.27
CA ASP A 462 -9.22 -12.32 -4.94
C ASP A 462 -10.54 -11.56 -4.82
N ILE A 463 -11.62 -12.31 -4.62
CA ILE A 463 -12.99 -11.78 -4.53
C ILE A 463 -13.48 -11.63 -3.08
N GLU A 464 -12.76 -12.22 -2.12
CA GLU A 464 -13.16 -12.23 -0.70
C GLU A 464 -12.45 -11.09 0.04
N GLU A 465 -11.22 -10.77 -0.37
CA GLU A 465 -10.42 -9.68 0.21
C GLU A 465 -10.43 -8.41 -0.65
N GLY A 466 -10.90 -7.29 -0.08
CA GLY A 466 -10.81 -6.00 -0.76
C GLY A 466 -11.60 -4.88 -0.10
N ALA A 467 -10.93 -4.06 0.72
CA ALA A 467 -11.45 -2.74 1.02
C ALA A 467 -11.16 -1.81 -0.17
N MET A 468 -12.17 -1.07 -0.65
CA MET A 468 -11.98 -0.04 -1.68
C MET A 468 -12.16 1.38 -1.13
N MET A 469 -12.72 1.51 0.06
CA MET A 469 -12.82 2.78 0.75
C MET A 469 -11.51 3.18 1.40
N MET A 470 -11.21 4.48 1.27
CA MET A 470 -10.27 5.17 2.14
C MET A 470 -11.07 5.68 3.32
N GLY A 471 -10.71 5.34 4.56
CA GLY A 471 -11.55 5.72 5.70
C GLY A 471 -12.59 4.67 6.06
N SER A 472 -13.17 4.83 7.24
CA SER A 472 -14.54 4.41 7.49
C SER A 472 -15.51 5.44 6.88
N PRO A 473 -16.72 5.05 6.49
CA PRO A 473 -17.74 6.00 6.04
C PRO A 473 -17.99 7.05 7.15
N GLY A 474 -18.17 8.31 6.75
CA GLY A 474 -18.40 9.40 7.71
C GLY A 474 -19.73 9.27 8.47
N SER A 475 -20.67 8.53 7.90
CA SER A 475 -21.90 8.07 8.56
C SER A 475 -22.45 6.88 7.77
N VAL A 476 -23.27 6.06 8.42
CA VAL A 476 -23.96 4.94 7.81
C VAL A 476 -25.47 5.17 7.92
N ILE A 477 -26.22 4.86 6.87
CA ILE A 477 -27.69 4.95 6.89
C ILE A 477 -28.22 3.77 7.69
N MET A 478 -28.86 4.06 8.81
CA MET A 478 -29.56 3.07 9.61
C MET A 478 -30.97 2.86 9.05
N SER A 479 -31.50 1.65 9.24
CA SER A 479 -32.93 1.41 9.06
C SER A 479 -33.71 2.40 9.95
N PRO A 480 -34.88 2.90 9.51
CA PRO A 480 -35.66 3.81 10.34
C PRO A 480 -35.91 3.15 11.69
N GLU A 481 -35.40 3.76 12.76
CA GLU A 481 -35.89 3.45 14.09
C GLU A 481 -37.40 3.64 14.03
N THR A 482 -38.16 2.62 14.41
CA THR A 482 -39.58 2.81 14.69
C THR A 482 -39.65 3.81 15.83
N THR A 483 -39.71 5.10 15.50
CA THR A 483 -40.05 6.15 16.44
C THR A 483 -41.43 5.79 16.94
N LYS A 484 -41.49 5.24 18.16
CA LYS A 484 -42.68 5.36 18.98
C LYS A 484 -42.79 6.84 19.25
N ASP A 485 -43.53 7.53 18.38
CA ASP A 485 -43.92 8.91 18.58
C ASP A 485 -44.49 9.04 20.00
N ALA A 486 -43.93 9.97 20.77
CA ALA A 486 -44.42 10.38 22.08
C ALA A 486 -45.19 11.70 21.94
#